data_AF-A0A8J6NBH3-F1
#
_entry.id   AF-A0A8J6NBH3-F1
#
_cell.length_a   1.000
_cell.length_b   1.000
_cell.length_c   1.000
_cell.angle_alpha   90.00
_cell.angle_beta   90.00
_cell.angle_gamma   90.00
#
_symmetry.space_group_name_H-M   'P 1'
#
loop_
_entity.id
_entity.type
_entity.pdbx_description
1 polymer ?
#
loop_
_entity_poly.entity_id
_entity_poly.type
_entity_poly.pdbx_seq_one_letter_code
_entity_poly.pdbx_strand_id
1 'polypeptide(L)'
;MDTLIQQFIFILDWFFESLISPFFTLIGMGLEWIIIKPLMVLHVPVLWQVILVAVATALLSRLLRRWMKVVQRDQLFKEKFTAQRLQQKNIDLLNDWKARDSLYRYTDNEIDEDFNTYLAQRFARHMQVYMIPLFLSQYWLSTVFPSEKLISQFGSPYLIDLSDKGWAMQGVSITVVFLLAYVFTLIGCFLADRAGLSARRPSTGSMLPVHQTE
;
A
#
# COMPACT_ATOMS: atom_id res chain seq x y z
N MET A 1 22.39 22.08 -18.95
CA MET A 1 21.53 21.04 -18.34
C MET A 1 20.89 21.57 -17.06
N ASP A 2 21.66 22.27 -16.22
CA ASP A 2 21.20 22.83 -14.94
C ASP A 2 20.05 23.84 -15.06
N THR A 3 20.03 24.66 -16.11
CA THR A 3 18.96 25.65 -16.35
C THR A 3 17.60 25.00 -16.64
N LEU A 4 17.55 23.89 -17.38
CA LEU A 4 16.32 23.15 -17.64
C LEU A 4 15.81 22.44 -16.39
N ILE A 5 16.72 21.89 -15.57
CA ILE A 5 16.37 21.24 -14.31
C ILE A 5 15.77 22.28 -13.34
N GLN A 6 16.35 23.48 -13.25
CA GLN A 6 15.81 24.55 -12.39
C GLN A 6 14.43 25.01 -12.84
N GLN A 7 14.21 25.21 -14.14
CA GLN A 7 12.88 25.56 -14.67
C GLN A 7 11.85 24.47 -14.37
N PHE A 8 12.25 23.21 -14.52
CA PHE A 8 11.39 22.08 -14.20
C PHE A 8 11.03 22.01 -12.71
N ILE A 9 12.01 22.19 -11.82
CA ILE A 9 11.79 22.24 -10.36
C ILE A 9 10.86 23.40 -10.00
N PHE A 10 11.09 24.59 -10.56
CA PHE A 10 10.22 25.74 -10.33
C PHE A 10 8.76 25.48 -10.72
N ILE A 11 8.53 24.83 -11.87
CA ILE A 11 7.18 24.47 -12.31
C ILE A 11 6.55 23.44 -11.35
N LEU A 12 7.32 22.46 -10.88
CA LEU A 12 6.84 21.48 -9.91
C LEU A 12 6.51 22.10 -8.57
N ASP A 13 7.37 22.98 -8.06
CA ASP A 13 7.14 23.71 -6.81
C ASP A 13 5.91 24.59 -6.92
N TRP A 14 5.80 25.37 -8.00
CA TRP A 14 4.62 26.20 -8.27
C TRP A 14 3.34 25.36 -8.34
N PHE A 15 3.37 24.22 -9.04
CA PHE A 15 2.23 23.32 -9.15
C PHE A 15 1.86 22.71 -7.78
N PHE A 16 2.86 22.32 -7.00
CA PHE A 16 2.67 21.75 -5.68
C PHE A 16 2.09 22.78 -4.71
N GLU A 17 2.68 23.97 -4.63
CA GLU A 17 2.26 25.03 -3.70
C GLU A 17 0.92 25.66 -4.10
N SER A 18 0.70 25.90 -5.41
CA SER A 18 -0.49 26.62 -5.86
C SER A 18 -1.72 25.75 -6.01
N LEU A 19 -1.55 24.45 -6.30
CA LEU A 19 -2.68 23.57 -6.64
C LEU A 19 -2.81 22.40 -5.68
N ILE A 20 -1.72 21.67 -5.45
CA ILE A 20 -1.76 20.45 -4.64
C ILE A 20 -1.98 20.76 -3.15
N SER A 21 -1.18 21.67 -2.59
CA SER A 21 -1.22 22.06 -1.18
C SER A 21 -2.57 22.63 -0.71
N PRO A 22 -3.17 23.64 -1.38
CA PRO A 22 -4.47 24.17 -0.95
C PRO A 22 -5.59 23.15 -1.11
N PHE A 23 -5.53 22.29 -2.13
CA PHE A 23 -6.48 21.21 -2.30
C PHE A 23 -6.42 20.21 -1.14
N PHE A 24 -5.21 19.80 -0.74
CA PHE A 24 -5.04 18.93 0.43
C PHE A 24 -5.43 19.60 1.74
N THR A 25 -5.20 20.89 1.87
CA THR A 25 -5.63 21.66 3.05
C THR A 25 -7.16 21.70 3.13
N LEU A 26 -7.84 21.96 2.00
CA LEU A 26 -9.30 21.97 1.93
C LEU A 26 -9.89 20.58 2.26
N ILE A 27 -9.34 19.52 1.69
CA ILE A 27 -9.74 18.14 2.03
C ILE A 27 -9.48 17.87 3.50
N GLY A 28 -8.32 18.25 4.01
CA GLY A 28 -7.92 18.07 5.40
C GLY A 28 -8.88 18.76 6.37
N MET A 29 -9.27 20.00 6.08
CA MET A 29 -10.27 20.72 6.85
C MET A 29 -11.63 20.02 6.80
N GLY A 30 -12.05 19.55 5.63
CA GLY A 30 -13.29 18.77 5.49
C GLY A 30 -13.27 17.49 6.32
N LEU A 31 -12.18 16.73 6.27
CA LEU A 31 -11.99 15.51 7.07
C LEU A 31 -11.95 15.82 8.57
N GLU A 32 -11.33 16.92 8.97
CA GLU A 32 -11.29 17.34 10.38
C GLU A 32 -12.71 17.62 10.91
N TRP A 33 -13.52 18.32 10.12
CA TRP A 33 -14.90 18.61 10.48
C TRP A 33 -15.79 17.36 10.53
N ILE A 34 -15.56 16.39 9.64
CA ILE A 34 -16.40 15.19 9.53
C ILE A 34 -15.99 14.12 10.55
N ILE A 35 -14.69 13.96 10.82
CA ILE A 35 -14.16 12.85 11.62
C ILE A 35 -13.76 13.35 13.01
N ILE A 36 -12.87 14.34 13.06
CA ILE A 36 -12.19 14.71 14.31
C ILE A 36 -13.11 15.53 15.23
N LYS A 37 -13.78 16.56 14.71
CA LYS A 37 -14.63 17.43 15.55
C LYS A 37 -15.76 16.66 16.26
N PRO A 38 -16.50 15.75 15.60
CA PRO A 38 -17.49 14.93 16.29
C PRO A 38 -16.86 14.07 17.40
N LEU A 39 -15.69 13.47 17.16
CA LEU A 39 -14.96 12.70 18.18
C LEU A 39 -14.52 13.57 19.35
N MET A 40 -14.09 14.81 19.10
CA MET A 40 -13.75 15.78 20.15
C MET A 40 -14.98 16.18 20.96
N VAL A 41 -16.13 16.42 20.33
CA VAL A 41 -17.41 16.71 21.02
C VAL A 41 -17.83 15.52 21.90
N LEU A 42 -17.57 14.30 21.45
CA LEU A 42 -17.78 13.07 22.23
C LEU A 42 -16.68 12.82 23.29
N HIS A 43 -15.73 13.75 23.48
CA HIS A 43 -14.62 13.64 24.42
C HIS A 43 -13.78 12.36 24.25
N VAL A 44 -13.69 11.86 23.01
CA VAL A 44 -12.87 10.68 22.70
C VAL A 44 -11.39 11.05 22.88
N PRO A 45 -10.59 10.28 23.64
CA PRO A 45 -9.17 10.56 23.80
C PRO A 45 -8.42 10.61 22.46
N VAL A 46 -7.46 11.53 22.32
CA VAL A 46 -6.70 11.73 21.06
C VAL A 46 -6.04 10.44 20.59
N LEU A 47 -5.59 9.58 21.51
CA LEU A 47 -5.08 8.23 21.20
C LEU A 47 -6.06 7.44 20.31
N TRP A 48 -7.32 7.37 20.72
CA TRP A 48 -8.36 6.63 20.01
C TRP A 48 -8.72 7.29 18.69
N GLN A 49 -8.68 8.63 18.61
CA GLN A 49 -8.87 9.35 17.36
C GLN A 49 -7.78 8.98 16.33
N VAL A 50 -6.51 8.97 16.74
CA VAL A 50 -5.38 8.58 15.88
C VAL A 50 -5.50 7.12 15.43
N ILE A 51 -5.89 6.21 16.33
CA ILE A 51 -6.14 4.80 15.99
C ILE A 51 -7.27 4.66 14.98
N LEU A 52 -8.39 5.37 15.17
CA LEU A 52 -9.52 5.34 14.23
C LEU A 52 -9.12 5.83 12.84
N VAL A 53 -8.32 6.91 12.77
CA VAL A 53 -7.77 7.41 11.49
C VAL A 53 -6.88 6.34 10.86
N ALA A 54 -5.98 5.73 11.63
CA ALA A 54 -5.12 4.65 11.12
C ALA A 54 -5.91 3.45 10.56
N VAL A 55 -6.99 3.07 11.24
CA VAL A 55 -7.91 2.01 10.78
C VAL A 55 -8.60 2.42 9.49
N ALA A 56 -9.14 3.64 9.43
CA ALA A 56 -9.79 4.16 8.23
C ALA A 56 -8.82 4.23 7.04
N THR A 57 -7.58 4.67 7.26
CA THR A 57 -6.53 4.69 6.23
C THR A 57 -6.19 3.28 5.76
N ALA A 58 -6.07 2.30 6.65
CA ALA A 58 -5.82 0.90 6.27
C ALA A 58 -6.97 0.31 5.42
N LEU A 59 -8.21 0.61 5.78
CA LEU A 59 -9.39 0.21 5.01
C LEU A 59 -9.44 0.92 3.66
N LEU A 60 -9.08 2.20 3.59
CA LEU A 60 -8.96 2.96 2.34
C LEU A 60 -7.88 2.35 1.44
N SER A 61 -6.69 2.02 1.96
CA SER A 61 -5.64 1.32 1.21
C SER A 61 -6.16 -0.01 0.64
N ARG A 62 -6.94 -0.76 1.41
CA ARG A 62 -7.57 -2.01 0.93
C ARG A 62 -8.63 -1.76 -0.15
N LEU A 63 -9.44 -0.72 0.00
CA LEU A 63 -10.41 -0.31 -1.01
C LEU A 63 -9.70 0.05 -2.32
N LEU A 64 -8.65 0.87 -2.25
CA LEU A 64 -7.82 1.26 -3.39
C LEU A 64 -7.18 0.04 -4.05
N ARG A 65 -6.66 -0.91 -3.26
CA ARG A 65 -6.12 -2.17 -3.78
C ARG A 65 -7.14 -2.94 -4.63
N ARG A 66 -8.39 -3.01 -4.17
CA ARG A 66 -9.50 -3.67 -4.88
C ARG A 66 -9.88 -2.90 -6.14
N TRP A 67 -10.04 -1.58 -6.02
CA TRP A 67 -10.43 -0.72 -7.12
C TRP A 67 -9.40 -0.73 -8.26
N MET A 68 -8.11 -0.69 -7.92
CA MET A 68 -7.00 -0.80 -8.88
C MET A 68 -6.79 -2.21 -9.43
N LYS A 69 -7.60 -3.19 -9.00
CA LYS A 69 -7.56 -4.57 -9.49
C LYS A 69 -6.19 -5.22 -9.38
N VAL A 70 -5.44 -4.91 -8.31
CA VAL A 70 -4.04 -5.32 -8.15
C VAL A 70 -3.89 -6.84 -8.23
N VAL A 71 -4.79 -7.58 -7.57
CA VAL A 71 -4.76 -9.05 -7.55
C VAL A 71 -5.01 -9.64 -8.94
N GLN A 72 -6.00 -9.12 -9.67
CA GLN A 72 -6.32 -9.62 -11.02
C GLN A 72 -5.18 -9.33 -11.99
N ARG A 73 -4.55 -8.17 -11.90
CA ARG A 73 -3.38 -7.84 -12.73
C ARG A 73 -2.18 -8.74 -12.45
N ASP A 74 -1.92 -9.03 -11.18
CA ASP A 74 -0.85 -9.95 -10.81
C ASP A 74 -1.14 -11.39 -11.26
N GLN A 75 -2.42 -11.81 -11.29
CA GLN A 75 -2.83 -13.11 -11.84
C GLN A 75 -2.66 -13.17 -13.36
N LEU A 76 -3.15 -12.17 -14.08
CA LEU A 76 -2.99 -12.08 -15.55
C LEU A 76 -1.51 -12.09 -15.96
N PHE A 77 -0.65 -11.40 -15.21
CA PHE A 77 0.79 -11.45 -15.46
C PHE A 77 1.34 -12.87 -15.26
N LYS A 78 1.00 -13.54 -14.16
CA LYS A 78 1.45 -14.92 -13.90
C LYS A 78 0.99 -15.89 -14.98
N GLU A 79 -0.23 -15.75 -15.47
CA GLU A 79 -0.76 -16.57 -16.57
C GLU A 79 0.02 -16.31 -17.86
N LYS A 80 0.21 -15.04 -18.25
CA LYS A 80 1.01 -14.66 -19.43
C LYS A 80 2.44 -15.20 -19.34
N PHE A 81 3.09 -14.98 -18.19
CA PHE A 81 4.46 -15.40 -17.94
C PHE A 81 4.61 -16.92 -17.96
N THR A 82 3.64 -17.65 -17.42
CA THR A 82 3.63 -19.12 -17.46
C THR A 82 3.45 -19.64 -18.89
N ALA A 83 2.58 -19.00 -19.69
CA ALA A 83 2.40 -19.35 -21.09
C ALA A 83 3.67 -19.10 -21.92
N GLN A 84 4.36 -17.98 -21.72
CA GLN A 84 5.65 -17.68 -22.36
C GLN A 84 6.73 -18.71 -21.97
N ARG A 85 6.81 -19.08 -20.68
CA ARG A 85 7.73 -20.14 -20.22
C ARG A 85 7.40 -21.51 -20.81
N LEU A 86 6.13 -21.82 -21.05
CA LEU A 86 5.72 -23.05 -21.75
C LEU A 86 6.11 -23.02 -23.23
N GLN A 87 5.98 -21.88 -23.90
CA GLN A 87 6.47 -21.71 -25.27
C GLN A 87 7.99 -21.88 -25.36
N GLN A 88 8.73 -21.37 -24.37
CA GLN A 88 10.18 -21.57 -24.29
C GLN A 88 10.56 -23.05 -24.21
N LYS A 89 9.78 -23.89 -23.51
CA LYS A 89 10.01 -25.35 -23.49
C LYS A 89 9.79 -26.02 -24.85
N ASN A 90 8.96 -25.43 -25.72
CA ASN A 90 8.77 -25.97 -27.08
C ASN A 90 9.99 -25.68 -27.97
N ILE A 91 10.81 -24.67 -27.65
CA ILE A 91 12.04 -24.36 -28.38
C ILE A 91 13.07 -25.49 -28.22
N ASP A 92 13.07 -26.19 -27.07
CA ASP A 92 13.93 -27.37 -26.83
C ASP A 92 13.67 -28.52 -27.82
N LEU A 93 12.48 -28.56 -28.43
CA LEU A 93 12.10 -29.59 -29.40
C LEU A 93 12.72 -29.37 -30.79
N LEU A 94 13.33 -28.20 -31.05
CA LEU A 94 13.96 -27.88 -32.33
C LEU A 94 15.32 -28.57 -32.48
N ASN A 95 15.49 -29.37 -33.54
CA ASN A 95 16.75 -30.09 -33.79
C ASN A 95 17.94 -29.19 -34.17
N ASP A 96 17.69 -28.01 -34.76
CA ASP A 96 18.76 -27.07 -35.16
C ASP A 96 19.21 -26.20 -33.97
N TRP A 97 20.47 -26.38 -33.57
CA TRP A 97 21.07 -25.65 -32.46
C TRP A 97 21.18 -24.13 -32.71
N LYS A 98 21.37 -23.68 -33.96
CA LYS A 98 21.48 -22.24 -34.26
C LYS A 98 20.14 -21.55 -34.17
N ALA A 99 19.10 -22.17 -34.74
CA ALA A 99 17.73 -21.69 -34.62
C ALA A 99 17.30 -21.64 -33.14
N ARG A 100 17.68 -22.67 -32.37
CA ARG A 100 17.42 -22.74 -30.94
C ARG A 100 18.06 -21.59 -30.15
N ASP A 101 19.37 -21.35 -30.33
CA ASP A 101 20.08 -20.25 -29.65
C ASP A 101 19.50 -18.88 -30.01
N SER A 102 19.20 -18.65 -31.30
CA SER A 102 18.58 -17.38 -31.73
C SER A 102 17.20 -17.17 -31.12
N LEU A 103 16.37 -18.21 -31.06
CA LEU A 103 15.04 -18.13 -30.45
C LEU A 103 15.12 -17.96 -28.94
N TYR A 104 16.10 -18.58 -28.27
CA TYR A 104 16.32 -18.36 -26.84
C TYR A 104 16.68 -16.92 -26.53
N ARG A 105 17.65 -16.33 -27.24
CA ARG A 105 18.03 -14.94 -27.01
C ARG A 105 16.87 -13.98 -27.24
N TYR A 106 16.07 -14.21 -28.28
CA TYR A 106 14.88 -13.41 -28.55
C TYR A 106 13.84 -13.53 -27.42
N THR A 107 13.50 -14.77 -27.04
CA THR A 107 12.48 -15.05 -26.03
C THR A 107 12.91 -14.59 -24.64
N ASP A 108 14.19 -14.78 -24.26
CA ASP A 108 14.72 -14.33 -22.98
C ASP A 108 14.70 -12.80 -22.87
N ASN A 109 15.09 -12.08 -23.93
CA ASN A 109 15.00 -10.62 -23.93
C ASN A 109 13.56 -10.13 -23.77
N GLU A 110 12.60 -10.76 -24.46
CA GLU A 110 11.17 -10.42 -24.32
C GLU A 110 10.64 -10.72 -22.91
N ILE A 111 10.99 -11.88 -22.35
CA ILE A 111 10.61 -12.28 -20.99
C ILE A 111 11.18 -11.30 -19.96
N ASP A 112 12.44 -10.91 -20.10
CA ASP A 112 13.11 -9.98 -19.19
C ASP A 112 12.50 -8.58 -19.26
N GLU A 113 12.19 -8.08 -20.46
CA GLU A 113 11.51 -6.79 -20.65
C GLU A 113 10.11 -6.79 -20.02
N ASP A 114 9.32 -7.83 -20.27
CA ASP A 114 7.99 -8.01 -19.68
C ASP A 114 8.06 -8.10 -18.15
N PHE A 115 9.05 -8.83 -17.61
CA PHE A 115 9.24 -8.98 -16.18
C PHE A 115 9.65 -7.67 -15.50
N ASN A 116 10.60 -6.94 -16.09
CA ASN A 116 11.03 -5.64 -15.58
C ASN A 116 9.89 -4.61 -15.61
N THR A 117 9.12 -4.59 -16.70
CA THR A 117 7.93 -3.75 -16.84
C THR A 117 6.90 -4.10 -15.77
N TYR A 118 6.64 -5.39 -15.54
CA TYR A 118 5.75 -5.84 -14.48
C TYR A 118 6.24 -5.42 -13.09
N LEU A 119 7.53 -5.58 -12.78
CA LEU A 119 8.10 -5.18 -11.49
C LEU A 119 7.94 -3.68 -11.25
N ALA A 120 8.28 -2.84 -12.24
CA ALA A 120 8.12 -1.40 -12.15
C ALA A 120 6.66 -1.01 -11.92
N GLN A 121 5.73 -1.57 -12.69
CA GLN A 121 4.30 -1.33 -12.51
C GLN A 121 3.79 -1.85 -11.16
N ARG A 122 4.26 -3.01 -10.71
CA ARG A 122 3.86 -3.59 -9.41
C ARG A 122 4.31 -2.68 -8.28
N PHE A 123 5.56 -2.19 -8.32
CA PHE A 123 6.09 -1.25 -7.35
C PHE A 123 5.26 0.05 -7.33
N ALA A 124 5.03 0.65 -8.50
CA ALA A 124 4.22 1.87 -8.63
C ALA A 124 2.80 1.69 -8.07
N ARG A 125 2.14 0.55 -8.36
CA ARG A 125 0.82 0.23 -7.80
C ARG A 125 0.85 0.08 -6.28
N HIS A 126 1.86 -0.58 -5.72
CA HIS A 126 1.96 -0.73 -4.25
C HIS A 126 2.24 0.61 -3.56
N MET A 127 3.09 1.46 -4.16
CA MET A 127 3.31 2.83 -3.70
C MET A 127 2.01 3.62 -3.69
N GLN A 128 1.24 3.58 -4.78
CA GLN A 128 -0.03 4.30 -4.88
C GLN A 128 -1.07 3.79 -3.88
N VAL A 129 -1.17 2.47 -3.68
CA VAL A 129 -2.18 1.85 -2.83
C VAL A 129 -1.90 2.01 -1.34
N TYR A 130 -0.63 1.94 -0.92
CA TYR A 130 -0.28 1.93 0.50
C TYR A 130 0.45 3.18 0.97
N MET A 131 1.36 3.73 0.17
CA MET A 131 2.19 4.84 0.61
C MET A 131 1.46 6.17 0.49
N ILE A 132 0.71 6.39 -0.60
CA ILE A 132 -0.05 7.65 -0.77
C ILE A 132 -1.05 7.84 0.39
N PRO A 133 -1.96 6.90 0.70
CA PRO A 133 -2.90 7.09 1.81
C PRO A 133 -2.21 7.26 3.15
N LEU A 134 -1.12 6.52 3.38
CA LEU A 134 -0.31 6.63 4.61
C LEU A 134 0.28 8.03 4.75
N PHE A 135 1.00 8.53 3.74
CA PHE A 135 1.63 9.83 3.81
C PHE A 135 0.62 10.96 3.90
N LEU A 136 -0.48 10.89 3.17
CA LEU A 136 -1.54 11.89 3.24
C LEU A 136 -2.19 11.94 4.62
N SER A 137 -2.48 10.77 5.21
CA SER A 137 -3.07 10.71 6.54
C SER A 137 -2.10 11.19 7.61
N GLN A 138 -0.81 10.85 7.48
CA GLN A 138 0.22 11.30 8.41
C GLN A 138 0.47 12.82 8.31
N TYR A 139 0.54 13.35 7.09
CA TYR A 139 0.61 14.79 6.85
C TYR A 139 -0.59 15.50 7.47
N TRP A 140 -1.81 15.02 7.20
CA TRP A 140 -3.03 15.57 7.78
C TRP A 140 -3.08 15.48 9.31
N LEU A 141 -2.67 14.36 9.91
CA LEU A 141 -2.58 14.26 11.37
C LEU A 141 -1.59 15.26 11.97
N SER A 142 -0.47 15.53 11.27
CA SER A 142 0.51 16.53 11.72
C SER A 142 -0.03 17.97 11.67
N THR A 143 -1.00 18.26 10.80
CA THR A 143 -1.64 19.58 10.75
C THR A 143 -2.79 19.72 11.75
N VAL A 144 -3.53 18.64 12.02
CA VAL A 144 -4.65 18.64 12.99
C VAL A 144 -4.16 18.64 14.43
N PHE A 145 -3.06 17.93 14.69
CA PHE A 145 -2.44 17.79 16.02
C PHE A 145 -0.98 18.25 16.00
N PRO A 146 -0.72 19.55 15.78
CA PRO A 146 0.63 20.08 15.83
C PRO A 146 1.16 20.04 17.27
N SER A 147 2.49 20.06 17.43
CA SER A 147 3.17 19.96 18.73
C SER A 147 2.64 20.95 19.77
N GLU A 148 2.36 22.18 19.36
CA GLU A 148 1.91 23.25 20.23
C GLU A 148 0.52 22.93 20.80
N LYS A 149 -0.36 22.36 19.98
CA LYS A 149 -1.70 21.93 20.40
C LYS A 149 -1.62 20.78 21.38
N LEU A 150 -0.73 19.80 21.15
CA LEU A 150 -0.51 18.70 22.08
C LEU A 150 0.03 19.19 23.42
N ILE A 151 1.03 20.07 23.43
CA ILE A 151 1.57 20.65 24.66
C ILE A 151 0.46 21.42 25.40
N SER A 152 -0.35 22.20 24.70
CA SER A 152 -1.44 22.97 25.34
C SER A 152 -2.52 22.09 25.98
N GLN A 153 -2.74 20.88 25.45
CA GLN A 153 -3.80 19.97 25.92
C GLN A 153 -3.30 18.94 26.92
N PHE A 154 -2.09 18.43 26.75
CA PHE A 154 -1.53 17.31 27.51
C PHE A 154 -0.29 17.67 28.33
N GLY A 155 0.25 18.88 28.18
CA GLY A 155 1.49 19.32 28.82
C GLY A 155 2.76 18.75 28.20
N SER A 156 2.65 17.89 27.17
CA SER A 156 3.75 17.21 26.51
C SER A 156 3.57 17.23 24.99
N PRO A 157 4.65 17.29 24.19
CA PRO A 157 4.57 17.15 22.73
C PRO A 157 4.30 15.69 22.31
N TYR A 158 4.36 14.74 23.25
CA TYR A 158 4.10 13.33 23.02
C TYR A 158 2.70 12.95 23.45
N LEU A 159 2.16 11.93 22.78
CA LEU A 159 0.83 11.42 23.09
C LEU A 159 0.86 10.49 24.31
N ILE A 160 2.00 9.82 24.54
CA ILE A 160 2.31 9.07 25.75
C ILE A 160 3.66 9.56 26.23
N ASP A 161 3.69 10.25 27.36
CA ASP A 161 4.93 10.68 28.01
C ASP A 161 5.60 9.48 28.71
N LEU A 162 6.89 9.29 28.48
CA LEU A 162 7.69 8.23 29.06
C LEU A 162 8.92 8.76 29.80
N SER A 163 9.07 10.09 29.92
CA SER A 163 10.22 10.75 30.51
C SER A 163 10.51 10.26 31.94
N ASP A 164 9.47 10.04 32.74
CA ASP A 164 9.59 9.60 34.14
C ASP A 164 10.04 8.14 34.31
N LYS A 165 10.03 7.34 33.24
CA LYS A 165 10.28 5.89 33.34
C LYS A 165 11.76 5.52 33.25
N GLY A 166 12.65 6.48 32.98
CA GLY A 166 14.09 6.25 32.82
C GLY A 166 14.46 5.51 31.53
N TRP A 167 13.57 5.49 30.54
CA TRP A 167 13.83 4.91 29.23
C TRP A 167 14.57 5.95 28.37
N ALA A 168 15.40 5.51 27.43
CA ALA A 168 16.08 6.42 26.49
C ALA A 168 15.12 7.12 25.50
N MET A 169 13.80 6.92 25.64
CA MET A 169 12.77 7.53 24.81
C MET A 169 11.97 8.54 25.64
N GLN A 170 11.84 9.77 25.11
CA GLN A 170 11.10 10.85 25.77
C GLN A 170 9.58 10.59 25.76
N GLY A 171 9.07 9.91 24.74
CA GLY A 171 7.65 9.56 24.63
C GLY A 171 7.29 8.92 23.31
N VAL A 172 6.00 8.59 23.14
CA VAL A 172 5.46 8.03 21.90
C VAL A 172 4.76 9.14 21.10
N SER A 173 5.24 9.41 19.90
CA SER A 173 4.66 10.40 19.00
C SER A 173 3.40 9.89 18.32
N ILE A 174 2.54 10.81 17.84
CA ILE A 174 1.37 10.50 17.01
C ILE A 174 1.76 9.61 15.84
N THR A 175 2.87 9.92 15.17
CA THR A 175 3.37 9.17 14.02
C THR A 175 3.60 7.70 14.35
N VAL A 176 4.23 7.41 15.49
CA VAL A 176 4.52 6.02 15.90
C VAL A 176 3.22 5.28 16.21
N VAL A 177 2.31 5.90 16.96
CA VAL A 177 0.98 5.31 17.27
C VAL A 177 0.22 5.01 15.98
N PHE A 178 0.13 6.00 15.09
CA PHE A 178 -0.55 5.88 13.80
C PHE A 178 0.03 4.73 12.97
N LEU A 179 1.35 4.69 12.80
CA LEU A 179 2.02 3.68 11.98
C LEU A 179 1.80 2.26 12.54
N LEU A 180 1.94 2.08 13.86
CA LEU A 180 1.70 0.79 14.50
C LEU A 180 0.24 0.36 14.30
N ALA A 181 -0.73 1.24 14.61
CA ALA A 181 -2.15 0.94 14.43
C ALA A 181 -2.49 0.62 12.97
N TYR A 182 -1.92 1.35 12.01
CA TYR A 182 -2.09 1.12 10.57
C TYR A 182 -1.56 -0.26 10.16
N VAL A 183 -0.34 -0.61 10.56
CA VAL A 183 0.28 -1.90 10.24
C VAL A 183 -0.50 -3.05 10.88
N PHE A 184 -0.85 -2.95 12.17
CA PHE A 184 -1.65 -3.97 12.84
C PHE A 184 -3.01 -4.17 12.16
N THR A 185 -3.65 -3.07 11.73
CA THR A 185 -4.93 -3.15 11.01
C THR A 185 -4.78 -3.83 9.65
N LEU A 186 -3.73 -3.52 8.90
CA LEU A 186 -3.44 -4.19 7.62
C LEU A 186 -3.18 -5.68 7.81
N ILE A 187 -2.39 -6.07 8.82
CA ILE A 187 -2.14 -7.46 9.16
C ILE A 187 -3.46 -8.16 9.53
N GLY A 188 -4.26 -7.56 10.40
CA GLY A 188 -5.57 -8.09 10.79
C GLY A 188 -6.50 -8.28 9.59
N CYS A 189 -6.57 -7.28 8.71
CA CYS A 189 -7.33 -7.36 7.46
C CYS A 189 -6.87 -8.50 6.54
N PHE A 190 -5.56 -8.71 6.43
CA PHE A 190 -4.98 -9.75 5.60
C PHE A 190 -5.24 -11.15 6.17
N LEU A 191 -5.13 -11.31 7.48
CA LEU A 191 -5.47 -12.56 8.17
C LEU A 191 -6.96 -12.89 8.03
N ALA A 192 -7.84 -11.89 8.16
CA ALA A 192 -9.27 -12.06 7.95
C ALA A 192 -9.61 -12.51 6.52
N ASP A 193 -8.94 -11.95 5.51
CA ASP A 193 -9.12 -12.37 4.11
C ASP A 193 -8.69 -13.82 3.87
N ARG A 194 -7.58 -14.25 4.48
CA ARG A 194 -7.12 -15.64 4.41
C ARG A 194 -8.11 -16.60 5.06
N ALA A 195 -8.60 -16.27 6.26
CA ALA A 195 -9.57 -17.10 6.97
C ALA A 195 -10.89 -17.23 6.17
N GLY A 196 -11.38 -16.13 5.58
CA GLY A 196 -12.59 -16.14 4.76
C GLY A 196 -12.48 -16.97 3.49
N LEU A 197 -11.29 -17.04 2.86
CA LEU A 197 -11.05 -17.89 1.69
C LEU A 197 -10.99 -19.37 2.06
N SER A 198 -10.40 -19.72 3.21
CA SER A 198 -10.37 -21.11 3.69
C SER A 198 -11.78 -21.65 3.99
N ALA A 199 -12.67 -20.82 4.54
CA ALA A 199 -14.05 -21.20 4.83
C ALA A 199 -14.93 -21.36 3.58
N ARG A 200 -14.57 -20.71 2.46
CA ARG A 200 -15.34 -20.73 1.21
C ARG A 200 -14.90 -21.77 0.19
N ARG A 201 -13.79 -22.50 0.41
CA ARG A 201 -13.55 -23.71 -0.38
C ARG A 201 -14.57 -24.74 0.08
N PRO A 202 -15.58 -25.10 -0.75
CA PRO A 202 -16.36 -26.28 -0.45
C PRO A 202 -15.35 -27.41 -0.30
N SER A 203 -15.55 -28.30 0.67
CA SER A 203 -14.94 -29.62 0.59
C SER A 203 -15.40 -30.20 -0.73
N THR A 204 -14.63 -30.00 -1.81
CA THR A 204 -14.75 -30.78 -3.03
C THR A 204 -14.43 -32.18 -2.56
N GLY A 205 -15.51 -32.85 -2.18
CA GLY A 205 -15.52 -34.20 -1.68
C GLY A 205 -14.76 -35.05 -2.67
N SER A 206 -14.00 -35.97 -2.10
CA SER A 206 -13.58 -37.19 -2.75
C SER A 206 -14.77 -37.81 -3.50
N MET A 207 -14.89 -37.51 -4.79
CA MET A 207 -15.61 -38.34 -5.74
C MET A 207 -14.62 -38.71 -6.83
N LEU A 208 -13.69 -39.59 -6.47
CA LEU A 208 -13.23 -40.61 -7.40
C LEU A 208 -14.09 -41.84 -7.12
N PRO A 209 -15.11 -42.16 -7.95
CA PRO A 209 -15.47 -43.55 -8.09
C PRO A 209 -14.26 -44.25 -8.72
N VAL A 210 -13.63 -45.09 -7.91
CA VAL A 210 -12.74 -46.15 -8.35
C VAL A 210 -13.52 -46.98 -9.37
N HIS A 211 -13.31 -46.73 -10.66
CA HIS A 211 -13.63 -47.74 -11.68
C HIS A 211 -12.48 -48.75 -11.67
N GLN A 212 -12.59 -49.70 -10.75
CA GLN A 212 -12.10 -51.06 -10.94
C GLN A 212 -13.09 -51.78 -11.85
N THR A 213 -12.65 -52.16 -13.03
CA THR A 213 -13.15 -53.28 -13.86
C THR A 213 -12.14 -53.39 -15.01
N GLU A 214 -11.11 -54.22 -14.82
CA GLU A 214 -10.95 -55.59 -15.36
C GLU A 214 -10.15 -55.59 -16.68
#